data_AF-A0AA89CPK9-F1
#
_entry.id   AF-A0AA89CPK9-F1
#
_cell.length_a   1.000
_cell.length_b   1.000
_cell.length_c   1.000
_cell.angle_alpha   90.00
_cell.angle_beta   90.00
_cell.angle_gamma   90.00
#
_symmetry.space_group_name_H-M   'P 1'
#
loop_
_entity.id
_entity.type
_entity.pdbx_description
1 polymer ?
#
loop_
_entity_poly.entity_id
_entity_poly.type
_entity_poly.pdbx_seq_one_letter_code
_entity_poly.pdbx_strand_id
1 'polypeptide(L)' 'MNNQHCKVGAVKALNKEEYSITALEFLYQNFIEKANNIQYANTKLGDFFESKAQKLEKLLNEF' A
#
# COMPACT_ATOMS: atom_id res chain seq x y z
N MET A 1 23.18 14.83 20.48
CA MET A 1 22.24 13.85 19.93
C MET A 1 21.05 14.62 19.39
N ASN A 2 20.70 14.45 18.11
CA ASN A 2 19.62 15.19 17.46
C ASN A 2 18.35 14.34 17.52
N ASN A 3 17.36 14.72 18.32
CA ASN A 3 16.12 13.97 18.50
C ASN A 3 15.25 14.07 17.23
N GLN A 4 15.49 13.18 16.26
CA GLN A 4 14.60 13.02 15.12
C GLN A 4 13.33 12.33 15.59
N HIS A 5 12.33 13.12 15.96
CA HIS A 5 10.98 12.63 16.19
C HIS A 5 10.43 12.14 14.84
N CYS A 6 10.46 10.83 14.60
CA CYS A 6 9.65 10.23 13.55
C CYS A 6 8.20 10.63 13.81
N LYS A 7 7.62 11.47 12.94
CA LYS A 7 6.19 11.82 12.99
C LYS A 7 5.38 10.58 12.60
N VAL A 8 5.18 9.68 13.55
CA VAL A 8 4.30 8.53 13.38
C VAL A 8 2.86 9.07 13.35
N GLY A 9 2.18 8.91 12.21
CA GLY A 9 0.75 9.29 12.07
C GLY A 9 0.45 10.52 11.21
N ALA A 10 1.41 11.13 10.53
CA ALA A 10 1.11 12.19 9.55
C ALA A 10 0.52 11.57 8.28
N VAL A 11 -0.81 11.59 8.14
CA VAL A 11 -1.50 11.17 6.91
C VAL A 11 -1.40 12.31 5.89
N LYS A 12 -0.56 12.13 4.87
CA LYS A 12 -0.49 13.06 3.73
C LYS A 12 -1.62 12.70 2.78
N ALA A 13 -2.63 13.57 2.69
CA ALA A 13 -3.71 13.40 1.75
C ALA A 13 -3.17 13.51 0.31
N LEU A 14 -3.57 12.59 -0.55
CA LEU A 14 -3.20 12.53 -1.97
C LEU A 14 -4.07 13.52 -2.75
N ASN A 15 -3.70 14.80 -2.74
CA ASN A 15 -4.55 15.91 -3.18
C ASN A 15 -4.37 16.31 -4.66
N LYS A 16 -3.79 15.45 -5.50
CA LYS A 16 -3.61 15.71 -6.93
C LYS A 16 -3.98 14.44 -7.69
N GLU A 17 -5.11 14.48 -8.38
CA GLU A 17 -5.78 13.31 -9.01
C GLU A 17 -4.82 12.43 -9.83
N GLU A 18 -3.97 13.05 -10.66
CA GLU A 18 -3.00 12.33 -11.50
C GLU A 18 -1.85 11.70 -10.70
N TYR A 19 -1.37 12.37 -9.65
CA TYR A 19 -0.38 11.79 -8.72
C TYR A 19 -1.00 10.71 -7.82
N SER A 20 -2.32 10.65 -7.76
CA SER A 20 -3.05 9.70 -6.91
C SER A 20 -3.15 8.34 -7.60
N ILE A 21 -3.42 8.28 -8.90
CA ILE A 21 -3.51 7.01 -9.65
C ILE A 21 -2.15 6.30 -9.70
N THR A 22 -1.09 6.99 -10.14
CA THR A 22 0.26 6.39 -10.19
C THR A 22 0.76 5.95 -8.80
N ALA A 23 0.38 6.69 -7.75
CA ALA A 23 0.68 6.27 -6.37
C ALA A 23 -0.09 5.01 -5.96
N LEU A 24 -1.36 4.89 -6.35
CA LEU A 24 -2.19 3.71 -6.08
C LEU A 24 -1.66 2.47 -6.82
N GLU A 25 -1.27 2.60 -8.09
CA GLU A 25 -0.65 1.53 -8.88
C GLU A 25 0.68 1.06 -8.26
N PHE A 26 1.53 2.00 -7.85
CA PHE A 26 2.79 1.69 -7.17
C PHE A 26 2.56 0.92 -5.86
N LEU A 27 1.58 1.35 -5.06
CA LEU A 27 1.20 0.67 -3.82
C LEU A 27 0.67 -0.73 -4.09
N TYR A 28 -0.20 -0.89 -5.09
CA TYR A 28 -0.75 -2.18 -5.50
C TYR A 28 0.36 -3.17 -5.85
N GLN A 29 1.29 -2.78 -6.72
CA GLN A 29 2.42 -3.63 -7.12
C GLN A 29 3.29 -4.04 -5.91
N ASN A 30 3.57 -3.08 -5.02
CA ASN A 30 4.31 -3.35 -3.78
C ASN A 30 3.61 -4.37 -2.88
N PHE A 31 2.29 -4.28 -2.75
CA PHE A 31 1.53 -5.20 -1.91
C PHE A 31 1.46 -6.61 -2.50
N ILE A 32 1.27 -6.74 -3.82
CA ILE A 32 1.31 -8.05 -4.50
C ILE A 32 2.68 -8.71 -4.37
N GLU A 33 3.76 -7.97 -4.61
CA GLU A 33 5.12 -8.49 -4.47
C GLU A 33 5.38 -8.99 -3.04
N LYS A 34 4.98 -8.21 -2.03
CA LYS A 34 5.10 -8.61 -0.62
C LYS A 34 4.22 -9.81 -0.27
N ALA A 35 2.99 -9.88 -0.79
CA ALA A 35 2.11 -11.02 -0.58
C ALA A 35 2.77 -12.30 -1.11
N ASN A 36 3.21 -12.29 -2.38
CA ASN A 36 3.85 -13.45 -3.01
C ASN A 36 5.13 -13.90 -2.29
N ASN A 37 5.95 -12.95 -1.86
CA ASN A 37 7.21 -13.24 -1.16
C ASN A 37 7.00 -13.79 0.26
N ILE A 38 5.86 -13.49 0.91
CA ILE A 38 5.60 -13.85 2.31
C ILE A 38 4.58 -14.99 2.43
N GLN A 39 3.81 -15.30 1.38
CA GLN A 39 2.74 -16.30 1.37
C GLN A 39 3.19 -17.67 1.90
N TYR A 40 4.44 -18.07 1.63
CA TYR A 40 5.01 -19.35 2.07
C TYR A 40 5.71 -19.30 3.45
N ALA A 41 5.92 -18.11 4.02
CA ALA A 41 6.62 -17.91 5.29
C ALA A 41 5.68 -17.49 6.44
N ASN A 42 4.61 -16.75 6.16
CA ASN A 42 3.61 -16.33 7.15
C ASN A 42 2.27 -16.03 6.45
N THR A 43 1.38 -17.02 6.44
CA THR A 43 0.10 -16.99 5.71
C THR A 43 -0.78 -15.80 6.07
N LYS A 44 -0.88 -15.45 7.37
CA LYS A 44 -1.69 -14.30 7.83
C LYS A 44 -1.21 -12.95 7.29
N LEU A 45 0.08 -12.80 7.06
CA LEU A 45 0.66 -11.57 6.52
C LEU A 45 0.47 -11.52 4.99
N GLY A 46 0.52 -12.66 4.31
CA GLY A 46 0.12 -12.79 2.91
C GLY A 46 -1.33 -12.38 2.67
N ASP A 47 -2.26 -12.95 3.45
CA ASP A 47 -3.70 -12.66 3.37
C ASP A 47 -4.00 -11.17 3.58
N PHE A 48 -3.27 -10.52 4.51
CA PHE A 48 -3.40 -9.09 4.76
C PHE A 48 -3.01 -8.25 3.53
N PHE A 49 -1.89 -8.57 2.88
CA PHE A 49 -1.42 -7.85 1.71
C PHE A 49 -2.33 -8.08 0.49
N GLU A 50 -2.82 -9.30 0.29
CA GLU A 50 -3.81 -9.61 -0.75
C GLU A 50 -5.10 -8.81 -0.56
N SER A 51 -5.65 -8.75 0.67
CA SER A 51 -6.84 -7.97 0.96
C SER A 51 -6.66 -6.47 0.68
N LYS A 52 -5.45 -5.94 0.86
CA LYS A 52 -5.12 -4.54 0.50
C LYS A 52 -5.04 -4.35 -1.00
N ALA A 53 -4.41 -5.27 -1.72
CA ALA A 53 -4.31 -5.23 -3.17
C ALA A 53 -5.70 -5.24 -3.84
N GLN A 54 -6.60 -6.15 -3.43
CA GLN A 54 -7.97 -6.23 -3.95
C GLN A 54 -8.80 -4.96 -3.73
N LYS A 55 -8.60 -4.26 -2.60
CA LYS A 55 -9.27 -2.97 -2.33
C LYS A 55 -8.79 -1.87 -3.26
N LEU A 56 -7.49 -1.84 -3.57
CA LEU A 56 -6.90 -0.88 -4.49
C LEU A 56 -7.35 -1.16 -5.94
N GLU A 57 -7.38 -2.42 -6.35
CA GLU A 57 -7.87 -2.83 -7.67
C GLU A 57 -9.32 -2.37 -7.92
N LYS A 58 -10.22 -2.56 -6.96
CA LYS A 58 -11.61 -2.07 -7.07
C LYS A 58 -11.66 -0.57 -7.27
N LEU A 59 -10.89 0.18 -6.49
CA LEU A 59 -10.84 1.64 -6.56
C LEU A 59 -10.25 2.13 -7.90
N LEU A 60 -9.29 1.41 -8.48
CA LEU A 60 -8.76 1.73 -9.81
C LEU A 60 -9.77 1.45 -10.94
N ASN A 61 -10.59 0.41 -10.81
CA ASN A 61 -11.64 0.07 -11.79
C ASN A 61 -12.90 0.95 -11.69
N GLU A 62 -13.01 1.79 -10.66
CA GLU A 62 -14.11 2.73 -10.45
C GLU A 62 -13.85 4.12 -11.10
N PHE A 63 -12.65 4.34 -11.66
CA PHE A 63 -12.32 5.50 -12.50
C PHE A 63 -12.53 5.19 -13.99
#